data_AF-A0A843GDD2-F1
#
_entry.id   AF-A0A843GDD2-F1
#
_cell.length_a   1.000
_cell.length_b   1.000
_cell.length_c   1.000
_cell.angle_alpha   90.00
_cell.angle_beta   90.00
_cell.angle_gamma   90.00
#
_symmetry.space_group_name_H-M   'P 1'
#
loop_
_entity.id
_entity.type
_entity.pdbx_description
1 polymer ?
#
loop_
_entity_poly.entity_id
_entity_poly.type
_entity_poly.pdbx_seq_one_letter_code
_entity_poly.pdbx_strand_id
1 'polypeptide(L)' 'FIQEIMKQANLTEDQGGMVNEIFQNNFIGGDKGKDVIVNLIAERLGVDKAQAETIYTIGAGLLATGVLNKILGIFKRK' A
#
# COMPACT_ATOMS: atom_id res chain seq x y z
N PHE A 1 -0.79 3.69 -8.87
CA PHE A 1 -0.49 3.03 -7.58
C PHE A 1 -1.77 2.57 -6.92
N ILE A 2 -2.63 3.47 -6.41
CA ILE A 2 -3.82 3.04 -5.67
C ILE A 2 -4.85 2.28 -6.50
N GLN A 3 -5.06 2.64 -7.77
CA GLN A 3 -5.96 1.92 -8.67
C GLN A 3 -5.55 0.46 -8.89
N GLU A 4 -4.25 0.16 -8.87
CA GLU A 4 -3.75 -1.23 -8.97
C GLU A 4 -4.00 -2.01 -7.67
N ILE A 5 -3.84 -1.37 -6.51
CA ILE A 5 -4.21 -1.99 -5.23
C ILE A 5 -5.70 -2.29 -5.21
N MET A 6 -6.54 -1.34 -5.63
CA MET A 6 -7.99 -1.53 -5.68
C MET A 6 -8.39 -2.70 -6.58
N LYS A 7 -7.76 -2.80 -7.75
CA LYS A 7 -8.03 -3.88 -8.70
C LYS A 7 -7.60 -5.25 -8.16
N GLN A 8 -6.42 -5.35 -7.55
CA GLN A 8 -5.88 -6.62 -7.07
C GLN A 8 -6.49 -7.09 -5.75
N ALA A 9 -6.89 -6.15 -4.88
CA ALA A 9 -7.53 -6.45 -3.60
C ALA A 9 -9.06 -6.35 -3.64
N ASN A 10 -9.65 -6.13 -4.82
CA ASN A 10 -11.09 -5.99 -5.05
C ASN A 10 -11.75 -4.95 -4.12
N LEU A 11 -11.15 -3.76 -4.04
CA LEU A 11 -11.60 -2.67 -3.18
C LEU A 11 -12.51 -1.70 -3.93
N THR A 12 -13.48 -1.12 -3.23
CA THR A 12 -14.26 0.02 -3.71
C THR A 12 -13.42 1.30 -3.77
N GLU A 13 -13.94 2.34 -4.41
CA GLU A 13 -13.26 3.64 -4.50
C GLU A 13 -13.02 4.28 -3.13
N ASP A 14 -14.00 4.21 -2.23
CA ASP A 14 -13.87 4.68 -0.84
C ASP A 14 -12.78 3.90 -0.07
N GLN A 15 -12.76 2.57 -0.19
CA GLN A 15 -11.74 1.72 0.42
C GLN A 15 -10.35 2.00 -0.15
N GLY A 16 -10.26 2.25 -1.46
CA GLY A 16 -9.04 2.68 -2.12
C GLY A 16 -8.51 4.01 -1.55
N GLY A 17 -9.39 4.98 -1.33
CA GLY A 17 -9.07 6.25 -0.68
C GLY A 17 -8.46 6.06 0.72
N MET A 18 -9.10 5.23 1.54
CA MET A 18 -8.62 4.92 2.91
C MET A 18 -7.26 4.23 2.90
N VAL A 19 -7.06 3.24 2.03
CA VAL A 19 -5.77 2.53 1.91
C VAL A 19 -4.67 3.50 1.45
N ASN A 20 -4.97 4.41 0.52
CA ASN A 20 -4.01 5.41 0.06
C ASN A 20 -3.54 6.32 1.20
N GLU A 21 -4.48 6.82 2.00
CA GLU A 21 -4.18 7.65 3.17
C GLU A 21 -3.32 6.90 4.18
N ILE A 22 -3.64 5.63 4.47
CA ILE A 22 -2.86 4.78 5.38
C ILE A 22 -1.42 4.62 4.86
N PHE A 23 -1.22 4.30 3.57
CA PHE A 23 0.12 4.13 3.02
C PHE A 23 0.90 5.45 2.97
N GLN A 24 0.28 6.57 2.60
CA GLN A 24 0.96 7.87 2.58
C GLN A 24 1.42 8.27 3.99
N ASN A 25 0.54 8.13 4.99
CA ASN A 25 0.83 8.57 6.35
C ASN A 25 1.81 7.66 7.10
N ASN A 26 1.82 6.35 6.80
CA ASN A 26 2.59 5.37 7.58
C ASN A 26 3.80 4.77 6.83
N PHE A 27 3.79 4.75 5.50
CA PHE A 27 4.89 4.20 4.69
C PHE A 27 5.87 5.30 4.23
N ILE A 28 5.38 6.51 3.94
CA ILE A 28 6.21 7.66 3.53
C ILE A 28 6.57 8.55 4.74
N GLY A 29 5.65 8.69 5.70
CA GLY A 29 5.79 9.55 6.88
C GLY A 29 6.72 9.04 8.00
N GLY A 30 7.15 7.78 7.94
CA GLY A 30 8.12 7.22 8.89
C GLY A 30 7.61 6.04 9.71
N ASP A 31 8.33 4.93 9.58
CA ASP A 31 8.65 3.92 10.60
C ASP A 31 7.50 3.23 11.36
N LYS A 32 6.35 3.04 10.72
CA LYS A 32 5.35 2.11 11.24
C LYS A 32 5.56 0.72 10.62
N GLY A 33 5.88 -0.24 11.46
CA GLY A 33 6.04 -1.65 11.06
C GLY A 33 4.79 -2.21 10.38
N LYS A 34 4.97 -3.25 9.57
CA LYS A 34 3.91 -3.98 8.84
C LYS A 34 2.64 -4.15 9.70
N ASP A 35 2.79 -4.61 10.93
CA ASP A 35 1.67 -4.94 11.81
C ASP A 35 0.77 -3.74 12.11
N VAL A 36 1.33 -2.54 12.24
CA VAL A 36 0.54 -1.32 12.49
C VAL A 36 -0.28 -0.96 11.26
N ILE A 37 0.31 -1.08 10.07
CA ILE A 37 -0.39 -0.78 8.82
C ILE A 37 -1.50 -1.80 8.57
N VAL A 38 -1.23 -3.08 8.82
CA VAL A 38 -2.23 -4.16 8.72
C VAL A 38 -3.39 -3.93 9.67
N ASN A 39 -3.12 -3.59 10.94
CA ASN A 39 -4.18 -3.31 11.91
C ASN A 39 -5.02 -2.09 11.50
N LEU A 40 -4.38 -1.02 11.02
CA LEU A 40 -5.09 0.16 10.51
C LEU A 40 -5.99 -0.17 9.31
N ILE A 41 -5.54 -1.03 8.40
CA ILE A 41 -6.35 -1.48 7.26
C ILE A 41 -7.54 -2.28 7.78
N ALA A 42 -7.34 -3.24 8.69
CA ALA A 42 -8.40 -4.04 9.26
C ALA A 42 -9.46 -3.18 9.97
N GLU A 43 -9.03 -2.24 10.81
CA GLU A 43 -9.91 -1.34 11.56
C GLU A 43 -10.67 -0.37 10.66
N ARG A 44 -9.99 0.28 9.70
CA ARG A 44 -10.61 1.30 8.84
C ARG A 44 -11.52 0.71 7.77
N LEU A 45 -11.16 -0.45 7.22
CA LEU A 45 -11.97 -1.09 6.16
C LEU A 45 -13.00 -2.07 6.74
N GLY A 46 -12.94 -2.39 8.03
CA GLY A 46 -13.81 -3.38 8.67
C GLY A 46 -13.61 -4.79 8.11
N VAL A 47 -12.39 -5.13 7.70
CA VAL A 47 -12.03 -6.42 7.12
C VAL A 47 -11.26 -7.28 8.12
N ASP A 48 -11.22 -8.59 7.89
CA ASP A 48 -10.40 -9.45 8.73
C ASP A 48 -8.89 -9.21 8.52
N LYS A 49 -8.10 -9.72 9.46
CA LYS A 49 -6.65 -9.54 9.45
C LYS A 49 -5.98 -10.15 8.21
N ALA A 50 -6.49 -11.26 7.69
CA ALA A 50 -5.91 -11.94 6.53
C ALA A 50 -6.11 -11.11 5.24
N GLN A 51 -7.29 -10.51 5.09
CA GLN A 51 -7.59 -9.59 4.00
C GLN A 51 -6.77 -8.30 4.12
N ALA A 52 -6.60 -7.77 5.34
CA ALA A 52 -5.74 -6.62 5.60
C ALA A 52 -4.26 -6.90 5.26
N GLU A 53 -3.74 -8.08 5.60
CA GLU A 53 -2.38 -8.51 5.23
C GLU A 53 -2.20 -8.64 3.71
N THR A 54 -3.23 -9.10 3.01
CA THR A 54 -3.24 -9.20 1.55
C THR A 54 -3.15 -7.81 0.92
N ILE A 55 -3.98 -6.87 1.37
CA ILE A 55 -3.98 -5.47 0.92
C ILE A 55 -2.60 -4.83 1.19
N TYR A 56 -2.04 -5.04 2.39
CA TYR A 56 -0.72 -4.55 2.74
C TYR A 56 0.36 -5.08 1.78
N THR A 57 0.36 -6.38 1.52
CA THR A 57 1.38 -7.04 0.70
C THR A 57 1.34 -6.54 -0.74
N ILE A 58 0.15 -6.40 -1.32
CA ILE A 58 -0.06 -5.82 -2.65
C ILE A 58 0.45 -4.38 -2.69
N GLY A 59 0.04 -3.56 -1.72
CA GLY A 59 0.44 -2.15 -1.68
C GLY A 59 1.95 -1.96 -1.47
N ALA A 60 2.56 -2.70 -0.57
CA ALA A 60 4.00 -2.67 -0.33
C ALA A 60 4.80 -3.14 -1.57
N GLY A 61 4.35 -4.20 -2.25
CA GLY A 61 4.98 -4.67 -3.49
C GLY A 61 4.91 -3.65 -4.63
N LEU A 62 3.77 -2.97 -4.78
CA LEU A 62 3.59 -1.90 -5.77
C LEU A 62 4.42 -0.65 -5.42
N LEU A 63 4.61 -0.32 -4.14
CA LEU A 63 5.53 0.75 -3.73
C LEU A 63 6.98 0.37 -4.00
N ALA A 64 7.38 -0.85 -3.63
CA ALA A 64 8.73 -1.35 -3.86
C ALA A 64 9.10 -1.33 -5.34
N THR A 65 8.21 -1.80 -6.22
CA THR A 65 8.40 -1.76 -7.68
C THR A 65 8.40 -0.33 -8.25
N GLY A 66 7.53 0.55 -7.76
CA GLY A 66 7.53 1.97 -8.14
C GLY A 66 8.81 2.70 -7.74
N VAL A 67 9.32 2.43 -6.54
CA VAL A 67 10.62 2.93 -6.04
C VAL A 67 11.77 2.35 -6.86
N LEU A 68 11.78 1.03 -7.09
CA LEU A 68 12.80 0.36 -7.92
C LEU A 68 12.85 0.97 -9.33
N ASN A 69 11.71 1.22 -9.95
CA ASN A 69 11.64 1.82 -11.28
C ASN A 69 12.14 3.26 -11.32
N LYS A 70 11.89 4.06 -10.26
CA LYS A 70 12.50 5.39 -10.14
C LYS A 70 14.02 5.30 -10.00
N ILE A 71 14.52 4.40 -9.15
CA ILE A 71 15.96 4.19 -8.94
C ILE A 71 16.60 3.73 -10.26
N LEU A 72 16.09 2.67 -10.88
CA LEU A 72 16.58 2.16 -12.17
C LEU A 72 16.48 3.19 -13.30
N GLY A 73 15.44 4.04 -13.31
CA GLY A 73 15.29 5.13 -14.28
C GLY A 73 16.33 6.24 -14.11
N ILE A 74 16.77 6.50 -12.88
CA ILE A 74 17.91 7.39 -12.58
C ILE A 74 19.22 6.73 -13.05
N PHE A 75 19.40 5.42 -12.79
CA PHE A 75 20.62 4.70 -13.16
C PHE A 75 20.75 4.41 -14.67
N LYS A 76 19.64 4.31 -15.42
CA LYS A 76 19.65 4.15 -16.89
C LYS A 76 19.92 5.45 -17.67
N ARG A 77 20.01 6.61 -17.00
CA ARG A 77 20.53 7.84 -17.60
C ARG A 77 22.03 7.97 -17.30
N LYS A 78 22.86 7.10 -17.88
CA LYS A 78 24.29 7.34 -18.09
C LYS A 78 24.74 6.67 -19.36
#